data_AF-A0A7V7RAD6-F1
#
_entry.id   AF-A0A7V7RAD6-F1
#
_cell.length_a   1.000
_cell.length_b   1.000
_cell.length_c   1.000
_cell.angle_alpha   90.00
_cell.angle_beta   90.00
_cell.angle_gamma   90.00
#
_symmetry.space_group_name_H-M   'P 1'
#
loop_
_entity.id
_entity.type
_entity.pdbx_description
1 polymer ?
#
loop_
_entity_poly.entity_id
_entity_poly.type
_entity_poly.pdbx_seq_one_letter_code
_entity_poly.pdbx_strand_id
1 'polypeptide(L)'
;MTEKKRIAYTVIIYSKNILQGCDMGRLAISGALFIFKKRGEKLEPWESETCNGWPDHRYVLWPRAEWWDVRYLKRTQEGKEWLPIAEKPFADESAAWLAAYSHWLKRSK
;
A
#
# COMPACT_ATOMS: atom_id res chain seq x y z
N MET A 1 22.36 7.25 -7.80
CA MET A 1 21.17 6.44 -7.39
C MET A 1 21.44 5.90 -5.99
N THR A 2 20.66 6.30 -5.00
CA THR A 2 20.87 5.94 -3.58
C THR A 2 20.42 4.51 -3.29
N GLU A 3 21.20 3.80 -2.46
CA GLU A 3 21.05 2.38 -2.11
C GLU A 3 19.65 1.99 -1.62
N LYS A 4 18.98 2.92 -0.90
CA LYS A 4 17.58 2.79 -0.47
C LYS A 4 16.59 2.59 -1.63
N LYS A 5 16.84 3.21 -2.78
CA LYS A 5 16.02 2.99 -3.98
C LYS A 5 16.23 1.58 -4.53
N ARG A 6 17.49 1.11 -4.65
CA ARG A 6 17.79 -0.25 -5.13
C ARG A 6 17.10 -1.34 -4.30
N ILE A 7 17.15 -1.23 -2.97
CA ILE A 7 16.48 -2.19 -2.08
C ILE A 7 14.96 -2.14 -2.28
N ALA A 8 14.37 -0.94 -2.39
CA ALA A 8 12.95 -0.81 -2.69
C ALA A 8 12.58 -1.46 -4.03
N TYR A 9 13.34 -1.19 -5.10
CA TYR A 9 13.12 -1.77 -6.42
C TYR A 9 13.27 -3.30 -6.42
N THR A 10 14.28 -3.85 -5.74
CA THR A 10 14.48 -5.31 -5.65
C THR A 10 13.38 -5.98 -4.84
N VAL A 11 12.93 -5.38 -3.73
CA VAL A 11 11.82 -5.90 -2.94
C VAL A 11 10.51 -5.83 -3.72
N ILE A 12 10.24 -4.76 -4.47
CA ILE A 12 9.05 -4.63 -5.34
C ILE A 12 9.04 -5.74 -6.42
N ILE A 13 10.18 -6.02 -7.05
CA ILE A 13 10.28 -7.04 -8.11
C ILE A 13 10.16 -8.47 -7.54
N TYR A 14 10.80 -8.77 -6.41
CA TYR A 14 10.68 -10.10 -5.78
C TYR A 14 9.26 -10.35 -5.25
N SER A 15 8.63 -9.33 -4.69
CA SER A 15 7.27 -9.38 -4.17
C SER A 15 6.21 -9.60 -5.25
N LYS A 16 6.39 -9.02 -6.44
CA LYS A 16 5.51 -9.24 -7.61
C LYS A 16 5.61 -10.66 -8.16
N ASN A 17 6.73 -11.37 -7.96
CA ASN A 17 6.93 -12.73 -8.47
C ASN A 17 6.42 -13.85 -7.53
N ILE A 18 6.31 -13.60 -6.22
CA ILE A 18 5.86 -14.62 -5.25
C ILE A 18 4.32 -14.77 -5.19
N LEU A 19 3.57 -13.82 -5.76
CA LEU A 19 2.10 -13.81 -5.72
C LEU A 19 1.47 -14.11 -7.10
N GLN A 20 2.00 -15.12 -7.81
CA GLN A 20 1.38 -15.62 -9.04
C GLN A 20 0.09 -16.41 -8.71
N GLY A 21 -0.99 -15.69 -8.49
CA GLY A 21 -2.33 -16.26 -8.29
C GLY A 21 -3.44 -15.25 -8.02
N CYS A 22 -3.11 -14.00 -7.68
CA CYS A 22 -4.11 -12.95 -7.46
C CYS A 22 -3.66 -11.66 -8.13
N ASP A 23 -4.55 -11.10 -8.96
CA ASP A 23 -4.49 -9.83 -9.69
C ASP A 23 -3.35 -8.86 -9.37
N MET A 24 -2.73 -8.34 -10.44
CA MET A 24 -1.52 -7.47 -10.53
C MET A 24 -1.53 -6.13 -9.75
N GLY A 25 -2.31 -5.98 -8.68
CA GLY A 25 -2.43 -4.77 -7.87
C GLY A 25 -2.43 -5.02 -6.37
N ARG A 26 -1.99 -6.19 -5.88
CA ARG A 26 -2.04 -6.49 -4.43
C ARG A 26 -0.75 -7.17 -3.97
N LEU A 27 -0.25 -6.75 -2.83
CA LEU A 27 0.97 -7.27 -2.21
C LEU A 27 0.74 -7.44 -0.71
N ALA A 28 0.78 -8.68 -0.23
CA ALA A 28 0.75 -8.97 1.20
C ALA A 28 2.18 -9.25 1.70
N ILE A 29 2.66 -8.49 2.68
CA ILE A 29 3.97 -8.70 3.33
C ILE A 29 3.77 -8.64 4.84
N SER A 30 4.20 -9.69 5.55
CA SER A 30 4.35 -9.70 7.02
C SER A 30 3.15 -9.17 7.81
N GLY A 31 1.93 -9.49 7.38
CA GLY A 31 0.73 -9.00 8.07
C GLY A 31 0.30 -7.58 7.67
N ALA A 32 0.78 -7.06 6.54
CA ALA A 32 0.23 -5.88 5.88
C ALA A 32 -0.15 -6.17 4.42
N LEU A 33 -1.29 -5.64 3.99
CA LEU A 33 -1.76 -5.67 2.61
C LEU A 33 -1.55 -4.30 1.97
N PHE A 34 -0.82 -4.27 0.86
CA PHE A 34 -0.62 -3.12 0.00
C PHE A 34 -1.41 -3.32 -1.29
N ILE A 35 -2.33 -2.40 -1.57
CA ILE A 35 -3.22 -2.40 -2.73
C ILE A 35 -2.75 -1.29 -3.66
N PHE A 36 -2.27 -1.66 -4.84
CA PHE A 36 -1.89 -0.76 -5.92
C PHE A 36 -3.08 -0.61 -6.86
N LYS A 37 -3.66 0.58 -6.87
CA LYS A 37 -4.72 0.94 -7.80
C LYS A 37 -4.14 1.47 -9.10
N LYS A 38 -4.90 1.37 -10.18
CA LYS A 38 -4.61 2.10 -11.42
C LYS A 38 -5.26 3.48 -11.41
N ARG A 39 -4.80 4.34 -12.32
CA ARG A 39 -5.33 5.69 -12.49
C ARG A 39 -6.83 5.60 -12.82
N GLY A 40 -7.67 6.24 -12.01
CA GLY A 40 -9.12 6.26 -12.19
C GLY A 40 -9.88 5.06 -11.60
N GLU A 41 -9.20 4.03 -11.07
CA GLU A 41 -9.88 2.95 -10.36
C GLU A 41 -10.43 3.44 -9.02
N LYS A 42 -11.64 3.03 -8.65
CA LYS A 42 -12.26 3.37 -7.37
C LYS A 42 -11.85 2.37 -6.29
N LEU A 43 -11.88 2.82 -5.03
CA LEU A 43 -11.83 1.94 -3.87
C LEU A 43 -13.12 1.12 -3.81
N GLU A 44 -12.98 -0.18 -3.83
CA GLU A 44 -14.09 -1.10 -3.68
C GLU A 44 -14.41 -1.29 -2.19
N PRO A 45 -15.69 -1.43 -1.79
CA PRO A 45 -16.06 -1.56 -0.38
C PRO A 45 -15.34 -2.73 0.31
N TRP A 46 -15.21 -3.86 -0.39
CA TRP A 46 -14.56 -5.07 0.11
C TRP A 46 -13.06 -4.87 0.42
N GLU A 47 -12.39 -3.85 -0.13
CA GLU A 47 -10.98 -3.54 0.17
C GLU A 47 -10.80 -3.02 1.59
N SER A 48 -11.86 -2.48 2.18
CA SER A 48 -11.93 -2.14 3.59
C SER A 48 -12.39 -3.32 4.45
N GLU A 49 -12.99 -4.35 3.85
CA GLU A 49 -13.56 -5.48 4.56
C GLU A 49 -12.51 -6.50 4.96
N THR A 50 -12.58 -6.92 6.21
CA THR A 50 -11.80 -8.01 6.77
C THR A 50 -12.30 -9.33 6.19
N CYS A 51 -11.71 -9.78 5.08
CA CYS A 51 -11.84 -11.18 4.69
C CYS A 51 -11.05 -12.04 5.68
N ASN A 52 -11.69 -13.09 6.22
CA ASN A 52 -11.07 -14.05 7.11
C ASN A 52 -9.80 -14.62 6.46
N GLY A 53 -8.63 -14.20 6.95
CA GLY A 53 -7.31 -14.57 6.41
C GLY A 53 -6.46 -13.43 5.87
N TRP A 54 -7.02 -12.23 5.70
CA TRP A 54 -6.24 -11.06 5.25
C TRP A 54 -5.69 -10.24 6.40
N PRO A 55 -4.53 -9.60 6.21
CA PRO A 55 -3.94 -8.82 7.28
C PRO A 55 -4.76 -7.60 7.72
N ASP A 56 -4.64 -7.27 9.00
CA ASP A 56 -5.36 -6.14 9.61
C ASP A 56 -4.86 -4.78 9.13
N HIS A 57 -3.57 -4.69 8.81
CA HIS A 57 -2.97 -3.47 8.29
C HIS A 57 -3.14 -3.41 6.78
N ARG A 58 -3.82 -2.37 6.29
CA ARG A 58 -4.05 -2.18 4.86
C ARG A 58 -3.59 -0.81 4.40
N TYR A 59 -3.03 -0.81 3.21
CA TYR A 59 -2.43 0.34 2.56
C TYR A 59 -2.93 0.38 1.12
N VAL A 60 -3.32 1.56 0.65
CA VAL A 60 -3.74 1.79 -0.72
C VAL A 60 -2.81 2.83 -1.32
N LEU A 61 -2.23 2.48 -2.46
CA LEU A 61 -1.40 3.33 -3.30
C LEU A 61 -2.19 3.66 -4.55
N TRP A 62 -2.48 4.95 -4.74
CA TRP A 62 -3.38 5.41 -5.79
C TRP A 62 -2.70 6.47 -6.67
N PRO A 63 -2.42 6.16 -7.95
CA PRO A 63 -1.86 7.14 -8.87
C PRO A 63 -2.92 8.16 -9.31
N ARG A 64 -2.64 9.42 -9.01
CA ARG A 64 -3.40 10.64 -9.32
C ARG A 64 -2.62 11.47 -10.34
N ALA A 65 -2.65 11.01 -11.60
CA ALA A 65 -2.02 11.65 -12.76
C ALA A 65 -0.52 11.95 -12.62
N GLU A 66 -0.15 13.00 -11.90
CA GLU A 66 1.22 13.47 -11.68
C GLU A 66 1.78 13.12 -10.29
N TRP A 67 0.93 12.54 -9.43
CA TRP A 67 1.31 12.20 -8.07
C TRP A 67 0.62 10.93 -7.58
N TRP A 68 1.05 10.43 -6.43
CA TRP A 68 0.58 9.22 -5.79
C TRP A 68 0.01 9.56 -4.43
N ASP A 69 -1.26 9.20 -4.24
CA ASP A 69 -1.93 9.24 -2.95
C ASP A 69 -1.66 7.93 -2.21
N VAL A 70 -1.28 8.01 -0.94
CA VAL A 70 -1.05 6.83 -0.12
C VAL A 70 -1.89 6.94 1.13
N ARG A 71 -2.80 6.00 1.28
CA ARG A 71 -3.70 5.94 2.43
C ARG A 71 -3.53 4.63 3.17
N TYR A 72 -3.74 4.67 4.47
CA TYR A 72 -3.81 3.49 5.29
C TYR A 72 -5.21 3.36 5.89
N LEU A 73 -5.66 2.13 6.04
CA LEU A 73 -6.91 1.83 6.70
C LEU A 73 -6.70 1.92 8.22
N LYS A 74 -7.30 2.92 8.85
CA LYS A 74 -7.41 3.00 10.31
C LYS A 74 -8.76 2.42 10.72
N ARG A 75 -8.75 1.49 11.66
CA ARG A 75 -9.96 1.13 12.41
C ARG A 75 -10.12 2.11 13.55
N THR A 76 -11.24 2.80 13.59
CA THR A 76 -11.68 3.65 14.70
C THR A 76 -12.88 2.97 15.37
N GLN A 77 -13.31 3.48 16.53
CA GLN A 77 -14.54 2.97 17.17
C GLN A 77 -15.80 3.19 16.33
N GLU A 78 -15.79 4.22 15.47
CA GLU A 78 -16.93 4.61 14.62
C GLU A 78 -16.93 3.88 13.27
N GLY A 79 -15.83 3.23 12.89
CA GLY A 79 -15.77 2.45 11.65
C GLY A 79 -14.37 2.30 11.08
N LYS A 80 -14.29 2.27 9.76
CA LYS A 80 -13.05 2.10 9.01
C LYS A 80 -12.85 3.33 8.14
N GLU A 81 -11.72 4.00 8.32
CA GLU A 81 -11.41 5.21 7.58
C GLU A 81 -10.06 5.09 6.87
N TRP A 82 -10.02 5.56 5.62
CA TRP A 82 -8.79 5.65 4.84
C TRP A 82 -8.12 6.98 5.10
N LEU A 83 -7.10 6.96 5.95
CA LEU A 83 -6.34 8.15 6.31
C LEU A 83 -5.10 8.30 5.44
N PRO A 84 -4.78 9.51 4.96
CA PRO A 84 -3.53 9.77 4.26
C PRO A 84 -2.34 9.51 5.18
N ILE A 85 -1.30 8.87 4.65
CA ILE A 85 -0.04 8.65 5.39
C ILE A 85 0.82 9.92 5.37
N ALA A 86 0.67 10.75 4.34
CA ALA A 86 1.38 12.00 4.18
C ALA A 86 0.42 13.10 3.73
N GLU A 87 0.62 14.30 4.27
CA GLU A 87 -0.09 15.51 3.83
C GLU A 87 0.34 15.94 2.43
N LYS A 88 1.55 15.56 2.01
CA LYS A 88 2.09 15.86 0.68
C LYS A 88 1.94 14.65 -0.24
N PRO A 89 1.43 14.86 -1.46
CA PRO A 89 1.34 13.79 -2.44
C PRO A 89 2.73 13.38 -2.93
N PHE A 90 2.92 12.10 -3.27
CA PHE A 90 4.23 11.56 -3.67
C PHE A 90 4.42 11.66 -5.19
N ALA A 91 5.63 12.01 -5.66
CA ALA A 91 5.88 12.12 -7.11
C ALA A 91 5.95 10.75 -7.82
N ASP A 92 6.44 9.71 -7.12
CA ASP A 92 6.77 8.41 -7.72
C ASP A 92 6.13 7.23 -6.97
N GLU A 93 5.84 6.13 -7.69
CA GLU A 93 5.38 4.85 -7.12
C GLU A 93 6.35 4.35 -6.03
N SER A 94 7.65 4.44 -6.29
CA SER A 94 8.68 3.99 -5.35
C SER A 94 8.68 4.81 -4.05
N ALA A 95 8.43 6.12 -4.13
CA ALA A 95 8.34 6.98 -2.96
C ALA A 95 7.08 6.69 -2.15
N ALA A 96 5.95 6.50 -2.84
CA ALA A 96 4.67 6.11 -2.26
C ALA A 96 4.76 4.76 -1.52
N TRP A 97 5.34 3.74 -2.17
CA TRP A 97 5.54 2.43 -1.56
C TRP A 97 6.49 2.46 -0.38
N LEU A 98 7.63 3.16 -0.50
CA LEU A 98 8.58 3.28 0.59
C LEU A 98 7.97 3.97 1.81
N ALA A 99 7.11 4.97 1.61
CA ALA A 99 6.39 5.64 2.68
C ALA A 99 5.37 4.72 3.36
N ALA A 100 4.58 3.98 2.58
CA ALA A 100 3.64 2.98 3.11
C ALA A 100 4.36 1.90 3.93
N TYR A 101 5.44 1.34 3.39
CA TYR A 101 6.25 0.34 4.06
C TYR A 101 6.90 0.88 5.34
N SER A 102 7.47 2.09 5.28
CA SER A 102 8.07 2.74 6.46
C SER A 102 7.05 3.03 7.55
N HIS A 103 5.82 3.42 7.18
CA HIS A 103 4.73 3.63 8.12
C HIS A 103 4.32 2.32 8.80
N TRP A 104 4.18 1.23 8.03
CA TRP A 104 3.93 -0.09 8.58
C TRP A 104 5.06 -0.56 9.50
N LEU A 105 6.32 -0.45 9.08
CA LEU A 105 7.49 -0.87 9.85
C LEU A 105 7.58 -0.16 11.22
N LYS A 106 7.18 1.10 11.29
CA LYS A 106 7.10 1.85 12.55
C LYS A 106 5.99 1.35 13.48
N ARG A 107 4.92 0.78 12.92
CA ARG A 107 3.75 0.29 13.65
C ARG A 107 3.83 -1.18 14.03
N SER A 108 4.62 -1.97 13.30
CA SER A 108 4.84 -3.39 13.58
C SER A 108 5.92 -3.64 14.64
N LYS A 109 6.55 -2.57 15.16
CA LYS A 109 7.51 -2.60 16.25
C LYS A 109 6.84 -2.47 17.62
#